data_AF-A0A931M894-F1
#
_entry.id   AF-A0A931M894-F1
#
_cell.length_a   1.000
_cell.length_b   1.000
_cell.length_c   1.000
_cell.angle_alpha   90.00
_cell.angle_beta   90.00
_cell.angle_gamma   90.00
#
_symmetry.space_group_name_H-M   'P 1'
#
loop_
_entity.id
_entity.type
_entity.pdbx_description
1 polymer ?
#
loop_
_entity_poly.entity_id
_entity_poly.type
_entity_poly.pdbx_seq_one_letter_code
_entity_poly.pdbx_strand_id
1 'polypeptide(L)'
;PVEGETLNIEKIAMGFRLNYGIFISDDPDKNYVALITTQQDKLSGYFRKWVQAAGIISNDKNTSALVKIINSIDIPVDENGASKYPSREEMKKAFYDVVEQSPGKSVNLMQLSQYFYGEAQEQYISEYAQQNSITIDTEFKRSSTVLKKLITIRAKTPGIELNVDYDKLNANEVDVQDNIVIIRSQAIVDQINQQRNEQ
;
A
#
# COMPACT_ATOMS: atom_id res chain seq x y z
N PRO A 1 -28.43 22.18 -23.36
CA PRO A 1 -28.85 22.25 -21.94
C PRO A 1 -27.78 21.61 -21.06
N VAL A 2 -27.11 22.42 -20.23
CA VAL A 2 -26.13 21.90 -19.27
C VAL A 2 -26.92 21.31 -18.11
N GLU A 3 -26.76 20.02 -17.84
CA GLU A 3 -27.36 19.36 -16.68
C GLU A 3 -26.81 20.01 -15.40
N GLY A 4 -27.70 20.64 -14.62
CA GLY A 4 -27.37 21.16 -13.31
C GLY A 4 -27.61 20.08 -12.25
N GLU A 5 -26.57 19.74 -11.50
CA GLU A 5 -26.71 18.94 -10.28
C GLU A 5 -27.31 19.80 -9.16
N THR A 6 -28.47 19.41 -8.63
CA THR A 6 -29.13 20.10 -7.51
C THR A 6 -28.59 19.57 -6.19
N LEU A 7 -27.86 20.40 -5.44
CA LEU A 7 -27.35 20.07 -4.11
C LEU A 7 -28.43 20.33 -3.04
N ASN A 8 -28.95 19.27 -2.42
CA ASN A 8 -29.93 19.40 -1.33
C ASN A 8 -29.20 19.59 0.01
N ILE A 9 -29.21 20.83 0.50
CA ILE A 9 -28.41 21.31 1.65
C ILE A 9 -29.09 21.04 3.01
N GLU A 10 -30.38 20.72 3.02
CA GLU A 10 -31.19 20.58 4.24
C GLU A 10 -30.77 19.41 5.15
N LYS A 11 -30.03 18.43 4.62
CA LYS A 11 -29.60 17.23 5.38
C LYS A 11 -28.11 17.19 5.70
N ILE A 12 -27.40 18.27 5.38
CA ILE A 12 -25.95 18.29 5.57
C ILE A 12 -25.63 18.87 6.95
N ALA A 13 -25.73 18.03 7.98
CA ALA A 13 -25.07 18.30 9.25
C ALA A 13 -23.54 18.22 9.03
N MET A 14 -22.94 19.33 8.63
CA MET A 14 -21.52 19.49 8.34
C MET A 14 -20.86 20.21 9.51
N GLY A 15 -19.93 19.52 10.18
CA GLY A 15 -18.93 20.16 11.02
C GLY A 15 -17.62 20.25 10.26
N PHE A 16 -16.87 21.32 10.45
CA PHE A 16 -15.46 21.34 10.09
C PHE A 16 -14.61 21.52 11.34
N ARG A 17 -13.45 20.87 11.37
CA ARG A 17 -12.44 21.04 12.41
C ARG A 17 -11.30 21.83 11.82
N LEU A 18 -11.03 23.01 12.39
CA LEU A 18 -9.88 23.83 12.07
C LEU A 18 -8.72 23.46 13.02
N ASN A 19 -7.58 23.10 12.46
CA ASN A 19 -6.34 23.02 13.21
C ASN A 19 -5.63 24.38 13.15
N TYR A 20 -5.88 25.22 14.16
CA TYR A 20 -5.41 26.59 14.21
C TYR A 20 -3.87 26.71 14.19
N GLY A 21 -3.15 25.75 14.80
CA GLY A 21 -1.69 25.76 14.80
C GLY A 21 -1.09 25.60 13.39
N ILE A 22 -1.70 24.74 12.57
CA ILE A 22 -1.28 24.51 11.18
C ILE A 22 -1.69 25.67 10.27
N PHE A 23 -2.86 26.27 10.53
CA PHE A 23 -3.32 27.45 9.80
C PHE A 23 -2.35 28.64 9.93
N ILE A 24 -1.80 28.83 11.12
CA ILE A 24 -0.85 29.93 11.39
C ILE A 24 0.56 29.63 10.84
N SER A 25 0.93 28.36 10.63
CA SER A 25 2.28 27.99 10.20
C SER A 25 2.57 28.24 8.72
N ASP A 26 1.57 28.66 7.93
CA ASP A 26 1.65 28.96 6.49
C ASP A 26 2.36 27.88 5.67
N ASP A 27 2.21 26.62 6.10
CA ASP A 27 2.82 25.44 5.51
C ASP A 27 1.91 24.94 4.38
N PRO A 28 2.29 25.13 3.10
CA PRO A 28 1.42 24.86 1.96
C PRO A 28 1.12 23.37 1.77
N ASP A 29 1.87 22.49 2.43
CA ASP A 29 1.75 21.04 2.29
C ASP A 29 0.89 20.40 3.41
N LYS A 30 0.33 21.21 4.32
CA LYS A 30 -0.48 20.71 5.44
C LYS A 30 -1.93 21.18 5.40
N ASN A 31 -2.84 20.21 5.40
CA ASN A 31 -4.28 20.47 5.46
C ASN A 31 -4.68 20.89 6.89
N TYR A 32 -5.09 22.15 7.07
CA TYR A 32 -5.55 22.69 8.35
C TYR A 32 -7.07 22.56 8.56
N VAL A 33 -7.81 22.09 7.56
CA VAL A 33 -9.28 21.86 7.63
C VAL A 33 -9.59 20.38 7.43
N ALA A 34 -10.30 19.79 8.38
CA ALA A 34 -10.87 18.45 8.25
C ALA A 34 -12.40 18.52 8.26
N LEU A 35 -13.04 17.81 7.32
CA LEU A 35 -14.50 17.75 7.22
C LEU A 35 -15.04 16.57 8.03
N ILE A 36 -16.05 16.83 8.86
CA ILE A 36 -16.76 15.81 9.63
C ILE A 36 -18.17 15.69 9.03
N THR A 37 -18.44 14.55 8.39
CA THR A 37 -19.78 14.20 7.90
C THR A 37 -20.17 12.79 8.34
N THR A 38 -21.45 12.60 8.62
CA THR A 38 -22.05 11.31 8.94
C THR A 38 -22.39 10.48 7.68
N GLN A 39 -22.22 11.05 6.48
CA GLN A 39 -22.49 10.39 5.19
C GLN A 39 -21.22 10.41 4.32
N GLN A 40 -20.28 9.52 4.60
CA GLN A 40 -18.96 9.49 3.93
C GLN A 40 -19.05 9.21 2.41
N ASP A 41 -20.10 8.53 1.94
CA ASP A 41 -20.23 8.07 0.55
C ASP A 41 -21.06 8.98 -0.39
N LYS A 42 -21.62 10.10 0.09
CA LYS A 42 -22.49 10.99 -0.72
C LYS A 42 -22.00 12.43 -0.85
N LEU A 43 -20.70 12.67 -0.71
CA LEU A 43 -20.12 13.99 -0.94
C LEU A 43 -19.98 14.24 -2.45
N SER A 44 -20.71 15.23 -3.00
CA SER A 44 -20.65 15.58 -4.41
C SER A 44 -19.23 16.01 -4.81
N GLY A 45 -18.80 15.62 -6.02
CA GLY A 45 -17.46 15.97 -6.53
C GLY A 45 -17.20 17.48 -6.56
N TYR A 46 -18.26 18.27 -6.70
CA TYR A 46 -18.23 19.72 -6.62
C TYR A 46 -17.78 20.25 -5.24
N PHE A 47 -18.25 19.62 -4.16
CA PHE A 47 -17.93 20.06 -2.80
C PHE A 47 -16.47 19.77 -2.42
N ARG A 48 -15.93 18.62 -2.85
CA ARG A 48 -14.50 18.27 -2.66
C ARG A 48 -13.56 19.26 -3.34
N LYS A 49 -13.96 19.74 -4.52
CA LYS A 49 -13.22 20.73 -5.31
C LYS A 49 -13.33 22.15 -4.71
N TRP A 50 -14.47 22.49 -4.12
CA TRP A 50 -14.73 23.79 -3.50
C TRP A 50 -13.95 24.01 -2.18
N VAL A 51 -13.80 22.97 -1.35
CA VAL A 51 -13.09 23.07 -0.04
C VAL A 51 -11.55 23.03 -0.18
N GLN A 52 -10.99 22.96 -1.40
CA GLN A 52 -9.56 22.65 -1.60
C GLN A 52 -9.12 21.39 -0.82
N ALA A 53 -9.92 20.30 -0.87
CA ALA A 53 -9.50 19.00 -0.33
C ALA A 53 -8.46 18.34 -1.27
N ALA A 54 -7.33 19.01 -1.51
CA ALA A 54 -6.26 18.59 -2.41
C ALA A 54 -5.49 17.34 -1.95
N GLY A 55 -5.79 16.79 -0.76
CA GLY A 55 -4.95 15.80 -0.10
C GLY A 55 -5.51 14.38 0.07
N ILE A 56 -6.54 13.94 -0.67
CA ILE A 56 -6.96 12.53 -0.57
C ILE A 56 -6.04 11.68 -1.46
N ILE A 57 -5.01 11.09 -0.86
CA ILE A 57 -4.17 10.10 -1.53
C ILE A 57 -5.00 8.83 -1.70
N SER A 58 -4.98 8.24 -2.91
CA SER A 58 -5.74 7.01 -3.14
C SER A 58 -5.11 5.84 -2.38
N ASN A 59 -5.94 4.85 -2.01
CA ASN A 59 -5.47 3.60 -1.38
C ASN A 59 -4.36 2.91 -2.18
N ASP A 60 -4.41 2.93 -3.51
CA ASP A 60 -3.36 2.38 -4.38
C ASP A 60 -2.04 3.16 -4.27
N LYS A 61 -2.12 4.50 -4.20
CA LYS A 61 -0.94 5.37 -4.02
C LYS A 61 -0.33 5.18 -2.64
N ASN A 62 -1.15 5.18 -1.58
CA ASN A 62 -0.69 4.91 -0.22
C ASN A 62 -0.06 3.51 -0.10
N THR A 63 -0.68 2.50 -0.67
CA THR A 63 -0.12 1.14 -0.67
C THR A 63 1.18 1.07 -1.48
N SER A 64 1.28 1.79 -2.60
CA SER A 64 2.51 1.84 -3.40
C SER A 64 3.64 2.52 -2.63
N ALA A 65 3.33 3.60 -1.91
CA ALA A 65 4.26 4.29 -1.02
C ALA A 65 4.74 3.35 0.10
N LEU A 66 3.83 2.63 0.75
CA LEU A 66 4.17 1.63 1.77
C LEU A 66 5.09 0.54 1.21
N VAL A 67 4.76 -0.02 0.04
CA VAL A 67 5.60 -1.03 -0.62
C VAL A 67 7.01 -0.47 -0.91
N LYS A 68 7.12 0.78 -1.35
CA LYS A 68 8.41 1.44 -1.57
C LYS A 68 9.20 1.57 -0.27
N ILE A 69 8.54 1.96 0.82
CA ILE A 69 9.16 2.09 2.15
C ILE A 69 9.67 0.72 2.62
N ILE A 70 8.82 -0.31 2.65
CA ILE A 70 9.19 -1.67 3.10
C ILE A 70 10.34 -2.26 2.29
N ASN A 71 10.39 -1.99 0.97
CA ASN A 71 11.50 -2.44 0.15
C ASN A 71 12.85 -1.80 0.52
N SER A 72 12.83 -0.64 1.18
CA SER A 72 14.02 0.21 1.38
C SER A 72 14.47 0.29 2.84
N ILE A 73 13.57 0.13 3.80
CA ILE A 73 13.89 0.15 5.24
C ILE A 73 14.83 -0.99 5.65
N ASP A 74 15.47 -0.79 6.80
CA ASP A 74 16.35 -1.78 7.41
C ASP A 74 15.55 -2.95 7.98
N ILE A 75 16.18 -4.12 8.01
CA ILE A 75 15.57 -5.32 8.60
C ILE A 75 15.46 -5.09 10.12
N PRO A 76 14.27 -5.27 10.72
CA PRO A 76 14.11 -5.13 12.16
C PRO A 76 15.08 -6.02 12.94
N VAL A 77 15.64 -5.49 14.03
CA VAL A 77 16.57 -6.20 14.92
C VAL A 77 15.91 -6.54 16.25
N ASP A 78 16.39 -7.60 16.90
CA ASP A 78 15.98 -8.03 18.23
C ASP A 78 16.67 -7.20 19.33
N GLU A 79 16.40 -7.54 20.60
CA GLU A 79 16.97 -6.85 21.77
C GLU A 79 18.51 -6.93 21.84
N ASN A 80 19.11 -7.90 21.17
CA ASN A 80 20.55 -8.09 21.10
C ASN A 80 21.17 -7.46 19.83
N GLY A 81 20.35 -6.81 19.00
CA GLY A 81 20.77 -6.23 17.72
C GLY A 81 20.92 -7.24 16.59
N ALA A 82 20.50 -8.50 16.77
CA ALA A 82 20.50 -9.49 15.70
C ALA A 82 19.26 -9.34 14.82
N SER A 83 19.37 -9.68 13.53
CA SER A 83 18.25 -9.59 12.59
C SER A 83 17.08 -10.48 13.04
N LYS A 84 15.87 -9.91 13.17
CA LYS A 84 14.63 -10.67 13.47
C LYS A 84 14.22 -11.59 12.33
N TYR A 85 14.67 -11.29 11.11
CA TYR A 85 14.33 -12.06 9.91
C TYR A 85 15.61 -12.58 9.23
N PRO A 86 15.67 -13.87 8.87
CA PRO A 86 16.80 -14.46 8.14
C PRO A 86 17.09 -13.80 6.79
N SER A 87 16.08 -13.27 6.10
CA SER A 87 16.22 -12.59 4.81
C SER A 87 15.27 -11.39 4.65
N ARG A 88 15.55 -10.56 3.64
CA ARG A 88 14.70 -9.42 3.27
C ARG A 88 13.35 -9.91 2.70
N GLU A 89 13.33 -11.04 2.02
CA GLU A 89 12.13 -11.68 1.47
C GLU A 89 11.19 -12.14 2.59
N GLU A 90 11.74 -12.73 3.65
CA GLU A 90 10.95 -13.14 4.81
C GLU A 90 10.41 -11.95 5.59
N MET A 91 11.19 -10.87 5.72
CA MET A 91 10.70 -9.61 6.28
C MET A 91 9.51 -9.06 5.45
N LYS A 92 9.64 -8.99 4.11
CA LYS A 92 8.57 -8.51 3.23
C LYS A 92 7.31 -9.37 3.34
N LYS A 93 7.46 -10.68 3.45
CA LYS A 93 6.35 -11.62 3.69
C LYS A 93 5.67 -11.35 5.03
N ALA A 94 6.44 -11.14 6.10
CA ALA A 94 5.88 -10.78 7.40
C ALA A 94 5.07 -9.47 7.35
N PHE A 95 5.59 -8.42 6.68
CA PHE A 95 4.81 -7.19 6.44
C PHE A 95 3.53 -7.43 5.65
N TYR A 96 3.60 -8.23 4.58
CA TYR A 96 2.44 -8.60 3.79
C TYR A 96 1.39 -9.30 4.67
N ASP A 97 1.80 -10.30 5.45
CA ASP A 97 0.89 -11.11 6.26
C ASP A 97 0.21 -10.28 7.36
N VAL A 98 0.95 -9.41 8.06
CA VAL A 98 0.39 -8.52 9.10
C VAL A 98 -0.65 -7.57 8.51
N VAL A 99 -0.36 -6.94 7.37
CA VAL A 99 -1.30 -6.04 6.70
C VAL A 99 -2.46 -6.80 6.07
N GLU A 100 -2.24 -8.02 5.60
CA GLU A 100 -3.30 -8.89 5.08
C GLU A 100 -4.25 -9.33 6.19
N GLN A 101 -3.75 -9.62 7.39
CA GLN A 101 -4.54 -10.08 8.52
C GLN A 101 -5.22 -8.94 9.31
N SER A 102 -4.90 -7.69 9.00
CA SER A 102 -5.44 -6.55 9.74
C SER A 102 -6.98 -6.43 9.63
N PRO A 103 -7.68 -6.09 10.73
CA PRO A 103 -9.12 -5.85 10.70
C PRO A 103 -9.48 -4.77 9.67
N GLY A 104 -10.50 -5.01 8.84
CA GLY A 104 -10.92 -4.07 7.81
C GLY A 104 -9.92 -3.87 6.67
N LYS A 105 -8.80 -4.62 6.65
CA LYS A 105 -7.70 -4.46 5.69
C LYS A 105 -7.15 -3.03 5.70
N SER A 106 -7.10 -2.41 6.88
CA SER A 106 -6.51 -1.10 7.09
C SER A 106 -5.03 -1.22 7.44
N VAL A 107 -4.31 -0.14 7.13
CA VAL A 107 -2.93 0.09 7.53
C VAL A 107 -2.95 1.26 8.50
N ASN A 108 -2.19 1.13 9.59
CA ASN A 108 -1.78 2.25 10.43
C ASN A 108 -0.25 2.19 10.56
N LEU A 109 0.45 3.25 10.15
CA LEU A 109 1.92 3.26 10.09
C LEU A 109 2.57 3.15 11.47
N MET A 110 1.93 3.70 12.52
CA MET A 110 2.43 3.63 13.89
C MET A 110 2.33 2.20 14.42
N GLN A 111 1.18 1.55 14.24
CA GLN A 111 0.96 0.16 14.66
C GLN A 111 1.91 -0.80 13.93
N LEU A 112 2.15 -0.58 12.63
CA LEU A 112 3.15 -1.35 11.89
C LEU A 112 4.55 -1.10 12.44
N SER A 113 4.93 0.15 12.68
CA SER A 113 6.25 0.47 13.23
C SER A 113 6.45 -0.18 14.60
N GLN A 114 5.47 -0.08 15.50
CA GLN A 114 5.50 -0.73 16.82
C GLN A 114 5.61 -2.25 16.70
N TYR A 115 4.86 -2.87 15.78
CA TYR A 115 4.88 -4.33 15.59
C TYR A 115 6.26 -4.84 15.15
N PHE A 116 6.88 -4.17 14.17
CA PHE A 116 8.15 -4.64 13.60
C PHE A 116 9.37 -4.15 14.38
N TYR A 117 9.38 -2.88 14.79
CA TYR A 117 10.54 -2.18 15.36
C TYR A 117 10.44 -1.93 16.87
N GLY A 118 9.28 -2.18 17.48
CA GLY A 118 9.04 -1.99 18.92
C GLY A 118 8.50 -0.59 19.28
N GLU A 119 8.00 -0.44 20.51
CA GLU A 119 7.33 0.79 20.97
C GLU A 119 8.23 2.02 20.91
N ALA A 120 9.52 1.88 21.22
CA ALA A 120 10.49 2.97 21.14
C ALA A 120 10.70 3.52 19.71
N GLN A 121 10.28 2.77 18.70
CA GLN A 121 10.40 3.11 17.28
C GLN A 121 9.01 3.23 16.62
N GLU A 122 7.99 3.67 17.37
CA GLU A 122 6.61 3.78 16.88
C GLU A 122 6.41 4.71 15.67
N GLN A 123 7.36 5.62 15.40
CA GLN A 123 7.29 6.53 14.26
C GLN A 123 8.20 6.12 13.10
N TYR A 124 8.94 5.01 13.22
CA TYR A 124 10.03 4.65 12.30
C TYR A 124 9.62 4.67 10.81
N ILE A 125 8.49 4.05 10.45
CA ILE A 125 8.02 4.02 9.05
C ILE A 125 7.61 5.43 8.57
N SER A 126 6.98 6.23 9.44
CA SER A 126 6.56 7.60 9.15
C SER A 126 7.74 8.56 9.02
N GLU A 127 8.73 8.44 9.91
CA GLU A 127 9.99 9.19 9.86
C GLU A 127 10.78 8.85 8.61
N TYR A 128 10.88 7.56 8.27
CA TYR A 128 11.51 7.13 7.01
C TYR A 128 10.80 7.76 5.81
N ALA A 129 9.46 7.75 5.79
CA ALA A 129 8.70 8.36 4.72
C ALA A 129 9.00 9.87 4.59
N GLN A 130 9.02 10.59 5.72
CA GLN A 130 9.33 12.02 5.76
C GLN A 130 10.75 12.32 5.28
N GLN A 131 11.75 11.61 5.80
CA GLN A 131 13.17 11.79 5.45
C GLN A 131 13.42 11.53 3.95
N ASN A 132 12.63 10.64 3.34
CA ASN A 132 12.75 10.28 1.93
C ASN A 132 11.72 10.98 1.03
N SER A 133 11.00 11.99 1.53
CA SER A 133 9.97 12.73 0.80
C SER A 133 8.92 11.83 0.14
N ILE A 134 8.51 10.77 0.83
CA ILE A 134 7.48 9.83 0.40
C ILE A 134 6.15 10.27 1.03
N THR A 135 5.24 10.79 0.21
CA THR A 135 3.90 11.15 0.65
C THR A 135 3.05 9.90 0.89
N ILE A 136 2.56 9.72 2.11
CA ILE A 136 1.71 8.61 2.54
C ILE A 136 0.83 9.05 3.71
N ASP A 137 -0.44 8.63 3.72
CA ASP A 137 -1.33 8.86 4.86
C ASP A 137 -0.98 7.92 6.03
N THR A 138 -1.11 8.40 7.27
CA THR A 138 -0.85 7.60 8.47
C THR A 138 -1.77 6.39 8.58
N GLU A 139 -3.01 6.51 8.08
CA GLU A 139 -4.01 5.45 8.03
C GLU A 139 -4.71 5.39 6.68
N PHE A 140 -4.83 4.18 6.12
CA PHE A 140 -5.51 3.97 4.84
C PHE A 140 -5.94 2.51 4.66
N LYS A 141 -6.79 2.23 3.66
CA LYS A 141 -7.12 0.84 3.32
C LYS A 141 -6.11 0.30 2.31
N ARG A 142 -5.59 -0.90 2.53
CA ARG A 142 -4.63 -1.50 1.59
C ARG A 142 -5.28 -1.84 0.25
N SER A 143 -4.51 -1.70 -0.81
CA SER A 143 -4.78 -2.28 -2.12
C SER A 143 -4.18 -3.67 -2.20
N SER A 144 -5.00 -4.70 -2.42
CA SER A 144 -4.54 -6.10 -2.46
C SER A 144 -3.53 -6.35 -3.58
N THR A 145 -3.83 -5.86 -4.78
CA THR A 145 -2.97 -6.01 -5.95
C THR A 145 -1.63 -5.31 -5.77
N VAL A 146 -1.62 -4.12 -5.17
CA VAL A 146 -0.37 -3.38 -4.94
C VAL A 146 0.44 -4.01 -3.81
N LEU A 147 -0.21 -4.38 -2.70
CA LEU A 147 0.47 -5.00 -1.56
C LEU A 147 1.12 -6.35 -1.93
N LYS A 148 0.48 -7.14 -2.79
CA LYS A 148 1.01 -8.42 -3.28
C LYS A 148 2.41 -8.29 -3.94
N LYS A 149 2.78 -7.09 -4.40
CA LYS A 149 4.13 -6.80 -4.91
C LYS A 149 5.25 -6.98 -3.87
N LEU A 150 4.94 -7.00 -2.57
CA LEU A 150 5.93 -7.35 -1.53
C LEU A 150 6.40 -8.79 -1.64
N ILE A 151 5.50 -9.69 -2.05
CA ILE A 151 5.73 -11.13 -2.04
C ILE A 151 5.84 -11.73 -3.44
N THR A 152 5.72 -10.92 -4.50
CA THR A 152 5.80 -11.38 -5.89
C THR A 152 6.95 -10.75 -6.64
N ILE A 153 7.55 -11.54 -7.54
CA ILE A 153 8.33 -11.03 -8.65
C ILE A 153 7.44 -10.96 -9.90
N ARG A 154 7.58 -9.86 -10.66
CA ARG A 154 6.96 -9.69 -11.97
C ARG A 154 8.03 -9.37 -12.99
N ALA A 155 8.16 -10.24 -14.00
CA ALA A 155 9.03 -10.04 -15.14
C ALA A 155 8.20 -10.05 -16.43
N LYS A 156 8.47 -9.13 -17.34
CA LYS A 156 7.71 -8.99 -18.59
C LYS A 156 8.61 -8.63 -19.76
N THR A 157 8.37 -9.30 -20.88
CA THR A 157 8.98 -9.05 -22.19
C THR A 157 7.89 -9.23 -23.27
N PRO A 158 8.05 -8.75 -24.53
CA PRO A 158 7.02 -8.97 -25.55
C PRO A 158 6.64 -10.45 -25.68
N GLY A 159 5.36 -10.76 -25.51
CA GLY A 159 4.81 -12.12 -25.61
C GLY A 159 4.98 -13.01 -24.38
N ILE A 160 5.73 -12.59 -23.34
CA ILE A 160 5.94 -13.40 -22.13
C ILE A 160 5.79 -12.53 -20.87
N GLU A 161 4.98 -13.00 -19.94
CA GLU A 161 4.83 -12.40 -18.62
C GLU A 161 4.92 -13.48 -17.54
N LEU A 162 5.77 -13.25 -16.54
CA LEU A 162 5.97 -14.12 -15.40
C LEU A 162 5.58 -13.37 -14.13
N ASN A 163 4.67 -13.95 -13.36
CA ASN A 163 4.26 -13.48 -12.03
C ASN A 163 4.41 -14.64 -11.06
N VAL A 164 5.37 -14.57 -10.14
CA VAL A 164 5.71 -15.69 -9.25
C VAL A 164 5.87 -15.16 -7.83
N ASP A 165 5.26 -15.83 -6.85
CA ASP A 165 5.45 -15.52 -5.43
C ASP A 165 6.89 -15.95 -5.01
N TYR A 166 7.58 -15.18 -4.16
CA TYR A 166 9.00 -15.44 -3.81
C TYR A 166 9.23 -16.84 -3.21
N ASP A 167 8.26 -17.38 -2.48
CA ASP A 167 8.35 -18.73 -1.92
C ASP A 167 8.36 -19.84 -2.99
N LYS A 168 7.88 -19.52 -4.20
CA LYS A 168 7.92 -20.38 -5.38
C LYS A 168 9.20 -20.25 -6.21
N LEU A 169 10.04 -19.25 -5.91
CA LEU A 169 11.36 -19.09 -6.53
C LEU A 169 12.37 -20.00 -5.82
N ASN A 170 12.42 -21.25 -6.25
CA ASN A 170 13.29 -22.29 -5.71
C ASN A 170 13.60 -23.36 -6.77
N ALA A 171 14.58 -24.21 -6.50
CA ALA A 171 15.05 -25.24 -7.45
C ALA A 171 13.96 -26.25 -7.88
N ASN A 172 12.88 -26.40 -7.10
CA ASN A 172 11.83 -27.39 -7.33
C ASN A 172 10.63 -26.85 -8.12
N GLU A 173 10.38 -25.54 -8.10
CA GLU A 173 9.20 -24.91 -8.72
C GLU A 173 9.60 -23.92 -9.83
N VAL A 174 10.09 -22.73 -9.48
CA VAL A 174 10.57 -21.74 -10.45
C VAL A 174 12.02 -21.39 -10.15
N ASP A 175 12.89 -21.72 -11.07
CA ASP A 175 14.35 -21.70 -10.90
C ASP A 175 14.98 -20.76 -11.93
N VAL A 176 15.89 -19.90 -11.50
CA VAL A 176 16.54 -18.90 -12.36
C VAL A 176 18.04 -19.13 -12.32
N GLN A 177 18.61 -19.61 -13.42
CA GLN A 177 20.02 -20.00 -13.52
C GLN A 177 20.57 -19.60 -14.88
N ASP A 178 21.78 -19.03 -14.94
CA ASP A 178 22.53 -18.78 -16.18
C ASP A 178 21.71 -18.14 -17.32
N ASN A 179 20.86 -17.16 -16.97
CA ASN A 179 19.93 -16.47 -17.88
C ASN A 179 18.74 -17.30 -18.41
N ILE A 180 18.45 -18.42 -17.77
CA ILE A 180 17.32 -19.31 -18.07
C ILE A 180 16.36 -19.31 -16.88
N VAL A 181 15.06 -19.30 -17.17
CA VAL A 181 14.01 -19.56 -16.18
C VAL A 181 13.43 -20.94 -16.45
N ILE A 182 13.52 -21.84 -15.47
CA ILE A 182 12.97 -23.20 -15.53
C ILE A 182 11.73 -23.25 -14.64
N ILE A 183 10.58 -23.55 -15.23
CA ILE A 183 9.31 -23.70 -14.51
C ILE A 183 8.95 -25.19 -14.48
N ARG A 184 8.98 -25.79 -13.29
CA ARG A 184 8.65 -27.19 -13.04
C ARG A 184 7.25 -27.27 -12.45
N SER A 185 6.24 -27.36 -13.31
CA SER A 185 4.84 -27.46 -12.89
C SER A 185 4.02 -28.27 -13.88
N GLN A 186 3.55 -29.44 -13.44
CA GLN A 186 2.65 -30.26 -14.25
C GLN A 186 1.37 -29.52 -14.60
N ALA A 187 0.82 -28.75 -13.65
CA ALA A 187 -0.39 -27.97 -13.87
C ALA A 187 -0.23 -26.93 -15.00
N ILE A 188 0.94 -26.27 -15.10
CA ILE A 188 1.21 -25.32 -16.19
C ILE A 188 1.32 -26.05 -17.52
N VAL A 189 1.98 -27.21 -17.55
CA VAL A 189 2.10 -28.04 -18.76
C VAL A 189 0.71 -28.48 -19.25
N ASP A 190 -0.14 -28.94 -18.35
CA ASP A 190 -1.50 -29.40 -18.67
C ASP A 190 -2.34 -28.26 -19.25
N GLN A 191 -2.29 -27.07 -18.65
CA GLN A 191 -2.99 -25.88 -19.15
C GLN A 191 -2.54 -25.47 -20.56
N ILE A 192 -1.24 -25.52 -20.84
CA ILE A 192 -0.70 -25.20 -22.17
C ILE A 192 -1.18 -26.24 -23.19
N ASN A 193 -1.10 -27.53 -22.85
CA ASN A 193 -1.50 -28.60 -23.76
C ASN A 193 -3.01 -28.57 -24.06
N GLN A 194 -3.84 -28.25 -23.06
CA GLN A 194 -5.27 -28.07 -23.26
C GLN A 194 -5.55 -26.97 -24.31
N GLN A 195 -4.95 -25.79 -24.14
CA GLN A 195 -5.16 -24.67 -25.07
C GLN A 195 -4.64 -24.93 -26.49
N ARG A 196 -3.58 -25.74 -26.63
CA ARG A 196 -3.05 -26.14 -27.94
C ARG A 196 -3.94 -27.14 -28.67
N ASN A 197 -4.66 -27.98 -27.94
CA ASN A 197 -5.54 -29.01 -28.51
C ASN A 197 -6.97 -28.50 -28.78
N GLU A 198 -7.35 -27.35 -28.20
CA GLU A 198 -8.61 -26.65 -28.44
C GLU A 198 -8.56 -25.71 -29.67
N GLN A 199 -7.40 -25.59 -30.32
CA GLN A 199 -7.19 -24.87 -31.59
C GLN A 199 -7.18 -25.84 -32.78
#